data_AF-A0A0F9S7L3-F1
#
_entry.id   AF-A0A0F9S7L3-F1
#
_cell.length_a   1.000
_cell.length_b   1.000
_cell.length_c   1.000
_cell.angle_alpha   90.00
_cell.angle_beta   90.00
_cell.angle_gamma   90.00
#
_symmetry.space_group_name_H-M   'P 1'
#
loop_
_entity.id
_entity.type
_entity.pdbx_description
1 polymer ?
#
loop_
_entity_poly.entity_id
_entity_poly.type
_entity_poly.pdbx_seq_one_letter_code
_entity_poly.pdbx_strand_id
1 'polypeptide(L)'
;MENKMDVYMYQAAFYCIDCISDIQLTLEKPDGYPDEYTYDSDDYPKGPYVDGGGESDSPCHCDSCQVFLENPLTADGQEYILDAIKTAPNNPVTKIWVEYYDYLTEDKQE
;
A
#
# COMPACT_ATOMS: atom_id res chain seq x y z
N MET A 1 -12.06 -14.29 -1.66
CA MET A 1 -11.77 -13.01 -2.33
C MET A 1 -11.60 -12.02 -1.22
N GLU A 2 -10.38 -11.94 -0.69
CA GLU A 2 -10.05 -10.94 0.32
C GLU A 2 -10.19 -9.55 -0.29
N ASN A 3 -10.91 -8.69 0.42
CA ASN A 3 -11.05 -7.28 0.08
C ASN A 3 -9.71 -6.60 0.37
N LYS A 4 -8.78 -6.65 -0.59
CA LYS A 4 -7.54 -5.86 -0.53
C LYS A 4 -7.89 -4.37 -0.48
N MET A 5 -7.07 -3.59 0.22
CA MET A 5 -7.30 -2.16 0.41
C MET A 5 -7.19 -1.38 -0.91
N ASP A 6 -8.22 -0.58 -1.21
CA ASP A 6 -8.15 0.46 -2.24
C ASP A 6 -7.26 1.60 -1.74
N VAL A 7 -6.31 2.03 -2.58
CA VAL A 7 -5.36 3.09 -2.25
C VAL A 7 -5.37 4.20 -3.28
N TYR A 8 -4.88 5.37 -2.88
CA TYR A 8 -4.74 6.52 -3.76
C TYR A 8 -3.30 6.97 -3.79
N MET A 9 -2.83 7.40 -4.96
CA MET A 9 -1.50 7.97 -5.13
C MET A 9 -1.60 9.48 -5.18
N TYR A 10 -0.83 10.15 -4.33
CA TYR A 10 -0.72 11.60 -4.30
C TYR A 10 0.70 12.01 -3.90
N GLN A 11 1.33 12.93 -4.64
CA GLN A 11 2.70 13.40 -4.37
C GLN A 11 3.71 12.26 -4.14
N ALA A 12 3.74 11.30 -5.06
CA ALA A 12 4.59 10.10 -5.01
C ALA A 12 4.42 9.21 -3.75
N ALA A 13 3.32 9.36 -3.02
CA ALA A 13 3.00 8.57 -1.84
C ALA A 13 1.63 7.88 -1.95
N PHE A 14 1.45 6.79 -1.21
CA PHE A 14 0.19 6.05 -1.13
C PHE A 14 -0.60 6.41 0.13
N TYR A 15 -1.91 6.51 -0.03
CA TYR A 15 -2.85 6.86 1.03
C TYR A 15 -4.03 5.90 1.06
N CYS A 16 -4.50 5.58 2.28
CA CYS A 16 -5.78 4.92 2.46
C CYS A 16 -6.95 5.88 2.16
N ILE A 17 -8.15 5.32 1.96
CA ILE A 17 -9.36 6.07 1.64
C ILE A 17 -9.69 7.16 2.67
N ASP A 18 -9.44 6.90 3.96
CA ASP A 18 -9.74 7.87 5.01
C ASP A 18 -8.81 9.09 4.92
N CYS A 19 -7.50 8.84 4.81
CA CYS A 19 -6.50 9.91 4.76
C CYS A 19 -6.59 10.73 3.46
N ILE A 20 -6.85 10.07 2.33
CA ILE A 20 -6.98 10.81 1.07
C ILE A 20 -8.26 11.64 1.02
N SER A 21 -9.34 11.19 1.67
CA SER A 21 -10.58 11.96 1.75
C SER A 21 -10.35 13.29 2.46
N ASP A 22 -9.58 13.28 3.55
CA ASP A 22 -9.19 14.51 4.26
C ASP A 22 -8.35 15.44 3.38
N ILE A 23 -7.41 14.90 2.59
CA ILE A 23 -6.62 15.69 1.64
C ILE A 23 -7.53 16.30 0.57
N GLN A 24 -8.42 15.51 -0.03
CA GLN A 24 -9.34 15.97 -1.07
C GLN A 24 -10.29 17.09 -0.60
N LEU A 25 -10.65 17.13 0.69
CA LEU A 25 -11.43 18.24 1.26
C LEU A 25 -10.68 19.58 1.26
N THR A 26 -9.34 19.54 1.19
CA THR A 26 -8.47 20.72 1.20
C THR A 26 -7.98 21.12 -0.18
N LEU A 27 -8.14 20.24 -1.18
CA LEU A 27 -7.70 20.48 -2.55
C LEU A 27 -8.85 20.95 -3.43
N GLU A 28 -8.57 21.89 -4.31
CA GLU A 28 -9.47 22.20 -5.42
C GLU A 28 -9.23 21.17 -6.52
N LYS A 29 -10.27 20.40 -6.87
CA LYS A 29 -10.19 19.47 -8.00
C LYS A 29 -9.90 20.27 -9.27
N PRO A 30 -8.85 19.95 -10.04
CA PRO A 30 -8.55 20.65 -11.28
C PRO A 30 -9.74 20.62 -12.25
N ASP A 31 -10.17 21.79 -12.72
CA ASP A 31 -11.27 21.93 -13.69
C ASP A 31 -10.83 21.45 -15.09
N GLY A 32 -11.76 20.80 -15.81
CA GLY A 32 -11.56 20.48 -17.24
C GLY A 32 -10.79 19.19 -17.53
N TYR A 33 -10.48 18.40 -16.51
CA TYR A 33 -9.81 17.12 -16.63
C TYR A 33 -10.83 15.96 -16.62
N PRO A 34 -11.12 15.33 -17.77
CA PRO A 34 -12.15 14.29 -17.87
C PRO A 34 -11.76 12.99 -17.15
N ASP A 35 -10.47 12.73 -16.95
CA ASP A 35 -9.96 11.50 -16.32
C ASP A 35 -8.56 11.70 -15.67
N GLU A 36 -8.09 10.68 -14.93
CA GLU A 36 -6.81 10.70 -14.20
C GLU A 36 -5.55 10.66 -15.08
N TYR A 37 -5.67 10.43 -16.38
CA TYR A 37 -4.53 10.53 -17.31
C TYR A 37 -4.26 11.97 -17.72
N THR A 38 -5.21 12.86 -17.46
CA THR A 38 -5.12 14.25 -17.91
C THR A 38 -4.42 15.17 -16.91
N TYR A 39 -4.26 14.78 -15.64
CA TYR A 39 -3.52 15.53 -14.60
C TYR A 39 -2.44 14.67 -13.94
N ASP A 40 -1.49 15.27 -13.19
CA ASP A 40 -0.46 14.53 -12.45
C ASP A 40 -0.94 14.20 -11.02
N SER A 41 -0.43 13.12 -10.43
CA SER A 41 -0.69 12.78 -9.03
C SER A 41 -0.08 13.79 -8.05
N ASP A 42 0.77 14.69 -8.52
CA ASP A 42 1.26 15.83 -7.75
C ASP A 42 0.19 16.92 -7.59
N ASP A 43 -0.75 17.03 -8.55
CA ASP A 43 -1.78 18.06 -8.58
C ASP A 43 -3.04 17.63 -7.82
N TYR A 44 -3.48 16.39 -7.99
CA TYR A 44 -4.66 15.84 -7.32
C TYR A 44 -4.53 14.32 -7.15
N PRO A 45 -5.08 13.72 -6.09
CA PRO A 45 -5.01 12.28 -5.88
C PRO A 45 -5.57 11.44 -7.04
N LYS A 46 -4.83 10.39 -7.42
CA LYS A 46 -5.25 9.39 -8.42
C LYS A 46 -5.68 8.08 -7.79
N GLY A 47 -6.53 7.33 -8.49
CA GLY A 47 -7.12 6.10 -8.00
C GLY A 47 -8.65 6.16 -7.87
N PRO A 48 -9.27 5.19 -7.17
CA PRO A 48 -8.62 4.16 -6.37
C PRO A 48 -7.85 3.13 -7.21
N TYR A 49 -6.63 2.80 -6.78
CA TYR A 49 -5.89 1.64 -7.24
C TYR A 49 -6.21 0.47 -6.31
N VAL A 50 -6.64 -0.64 -6.89
CA VAL A 50 -6.88 -1.88 -6.15
C VAL A 50 -5.56 -2.49 -5.67
N ASP A 51 -5.65 -3.54 -4.87
CA ASP A 51 -4.51 -4.37 -4.48
C ASP A 51 -3.38 -3.58 -3.80
N GLY A 52 -3.72 -2.63 -2.91
CA GLY A 52 -2.71 -1.87 -2.17
C GLY A 52 -1.83 -0.97 -3.04
N GLY A 53 -2.22 -0.70 -4.29
CA GLY A 53 -1.43 0.09 -5.25
C GLY A 53 -0.58 -0.75 -6.19
N GLY A 54 -0.72 -2.07 -6.13
CA GLY A 54 -0.02 -3.02 -6.99
C GLY A 54 1.23 -3.62 -6.35
N GLU A 55 1.94 -4.42 -7.14
CA GLU A 55 3.09 -5.19 -6.67
C GLU A 55 4.28 -4.28 -6.33
N SER A 56 4.95 -4.54 -5.19
CA SER A 56 6.09 -3.73 -4.74
C SER A 56 7.18 -4.59 -4.08
N ASP A 57 8.40 -4.05 -4.02
CA ASP A 57 9.55 -4.66 -3.35
C ASP A 57 9.51 -4.52 -1.82
N SER A 58 8.41 -3.99 -1.26
CA SER A 58 8.19 -3.92 0.18
C SER A 58 6.71 -3.75 0.54
N PRO A 59 6.31 -4.02 1.80
CA PRO A 59 4.99 -3.71 2.30
C PRO A 59 4.74 -2.19 2.31
N CYS A 60 3.72 -1.74 1.60
CA CYS A 60 3.30 -0.36 1.53
C CYS A 60 2.44 0.01 2.74
N HIS A 61 2.61 1.23 3.23
CA HIS A 61 1.81 1.80 4.30
C HIS A 61 1.29 3.17 3.87
N CYS A 62 0.15 3.59 4.43
CA CYS A 62 -0.35 4.94 4.24
C CYS A 62 0.67 5.95 4.76
N ASP A 63 1.04 6.94 3.95
CA ASP A 63 2.05 7.91 4.34
C ASP A 63 1.63 8.72 5.59
N SER A 64 0.34 9.03 5.71
CA SER A 64 -0.20 9.80 6.84
C SER A 64 -0.36 8.97 8.13
N CYS A 65 -1.14 7.89 8.09
CA CYS A 65 -1.52 7.13 9.29
C CYS A 65 -0.72 5.84 9.52
N GLN A 66 0.18 5.48 8.59
CA GLN A 66 1.04 4.30 8.64
C GLN A 66 0.26 2.98 8.74
N VAL A 67 -1.03 2.95 8.35
CA VAL A 67 -1.77 1.69 8.21
C VAL A 67 -1.18 0.88 7.07
N PHE A 68 -1.07 -0.44 7.27
CA PHE A 68 -0.63 -1.35 6.22
C PHE A 68 -1.65 -1.39 5.08
N LEU A 69 -1.16 -1.35 3.83
CA LEU A 69 -1.98 -1.24 2.62
C LEU A 69 -2.17 -2.57 1.88
N GLU A 70 -1.67 -3.69 2.42
CA GLU A 70 -2.00 -5.03 1.93
C GLU A 70 -1.62 -5.29 0.45
N ASN A 71 -0.59 -4.60 -0.05
CA ASN A 71 -0.13 -4.74 -1.42
C ASN A 71 0.49 -6.13 -1.68
N PRO A 72 0.41 -6.68 -2.90
CA PRO A 72 1.19 -7.83 -3.28
C PRO A 72 2.69 -7.50 -3.30
N LEU A 73 3.52 -8.51 -3.08
CA LEU A 73 4.97 -8.37 -3.05
C LEU A 73 5.61 -9.00 -4.29
N THR A 74 6.63 -8.33 -4.82
CA THR A 74 7.57 -8.93 -5.76
C THR A 74 8.41 -10.01 -5.07
N ALA A 75 9.19 -10.77 -5.84
CA ALA A 75 10.16 -11.71 -5.27
C ALA A 75 11.13 -11.02 -4.28
N ASP A 76 11.61 -9.82 -4.62
CA ASP A 76 12.49 -9.03 -3.77
C ASP A 76 11.77 -8.58 -2.49
N GLY A 77 10.48 -8.23 -2.59
CA GLY A 77 9.65 -7.92 -1.42
C GLY A 77 9.42 -9.09 -0.47
N GLN A 78 9.29 -10.30 -1.01
CA GLN A 78 9.19 -11.52 -0.20
C GLN A 78 10.49 -11.79 0.55
N GLU A 79 11.64 -11.63 -0.11
CA GLU A 79 12.95 -11.73 0.55
C GLU A 79 13.12 -10.68 1.65
N TYR A 80 12.69 -9.44 1.40
CA TYR A 80 12.70 -8.36 2.39
C TYR A 80 11.91 -8.73 3.65
N ILE A 81 10.69 -9.26 3.50
CA ILE A 81 9.87 -9.70 4.63
C ILE A 81 10.58 -10.79 5.44
N LEU A 82 11.11 -11.82 4.76
CA LEU A 82 11.81 -12.91 5.43
C LEU A 82 13.05 -12.43 6.20
N ASP A 83 13.79 -11.46 5.68
CA ASP A 83 14.94 -10.86 6.37
C ASP A 83 14.51 -9.98 7.55
N ALA A 84 13.45 -9.18 7.38
CA ALA A 84 12.89 -8.35 8.44
C ALA A 84 12.38 -9.20 9.62
N ILE A 85 11.71 -10.32 9.35
CA ILE A 85 11.25 -11.27 10.38
C ILE A 85 12.44 -11.89 11.11
N LYS A 86 13.51 -12.29 10.40
CA LYS A 86 14.72 -12.86 11.04
C LYS A 86 15.41 -11.83 11.93
N THR A 87 15.46 -10.58 11.51
CA THR A 87 16.14 -9.49 12.23
C THR A 87 15.33 -9.01 13.43
N ALA A 88 14.01 -8.96 13.33
CA ALA A 88 13.14 -8.41 14.37
C ALA A 88 11.84 -9.23 14.58
N PRO A 89 11.92 -10.51 15.00
CA PRO A 89 10.78 -11.43 15.02
C PRO A 89 9.64 -11.03 15.97
N ASN A 90 9.93 -10.18 16.96
CA ASN A 90 8.95 -9.72 17.94
C ASN A 90 8.37 -8.33 17.63
N ASN A 91 8.75 -7.72 16.50
CA ASN A 91 8.22 -6.42 16.11
C ASN A 91 6.72 -6.56 15.77
N PRO A 92 5.84 -5.71 16.33
CA PRO A 92 4.41 -5.78 16.02
C PRO A 92 4.10 -5.59 14.53
N VAL A 93 4.89 -4.79 13.81
CA VAL A 93 4.71 -4.53 12.37
C VAL A 93 5.02 -5.79 11.56
N THR A 94 6.13 -6.47 11.86
CA THR A 94 6.47 -7.72 11.17
C THR A 94 5.46 -8.83 11.44
N LYS A 95 4.75 -8.80 12.59
CA LYS A 95 3.67 -9.76 12.87
C LYS A 95 2.46 -9.53 11.97
N ILE A 96 2.08 -8.28 11.73
CA ILE A 96 1.01 -7.93 10.78
C ILE A 96 1.39 -8.43 9.38
N TRP A 97 2.65 -8.23 8.98
CA TRP A 97 3.13 -8.72 7.68
C TRP A 97 3.12 -10.25 7.59
N VAL A 98 3.52 -10.96 8.65
CA VAL A 98 3.46 -12.44 8.69
C VAL A 98 2.03 -12.95 8.62
N GLU A 99 1.09 -12.27 9.29
CA GLU A 99 -0.32 -12.66 9.27
C GLU A 99 -0.93 -12.50 7.87
N TYR A 100 -0.55 -11.45 7.13
CA TYR A 100 -1.05 -11.23 5.77
C TYR A 100 -0.29 -12.02 4.70
N TYR A 101 1.03 -12.20 4.86
CA TYR A 101 1.88 -12.97 3.95
C TYR A 101 2.22 -14.35 4.53
N ASP A 102 1.25 -15.01 5.15
CA ASP A 102 1.43 -16.29 5.84
C ASP A 102 2.00 -17.38 4.93
N TYR A 103 1.60 -17.38 3.65
CA TYR A 103 2.09 -18.26 2.59
C TYR A 103 3.62 -18.20 2.40
N LEU A 104 4.30 -17.13 2.80
CA LEU A 104 5.77 -17.06 2.77
C LEU A 104 6.43 -17.91 3.87
N THR A 105 5.67 -18.29 4.88
CA THR A 105 6.14 -19.06 6.03
C THR A 105 5.62 -20.50 6.05
N GLU A 106 4.62 -20.83 5.23
CA GLU A 106 4.02 -22.17 5.18
C GLU A 106 4.85 -23.23 4.42
N ASP A 107 5.96 -22.86 3.77
CA ASP A 107 6.83 -23.80 3.05
C ASP A 107 7.88 -24.54 3.92
N LYS A 108 7.43 -25.13 5.05
CA LYS A 108 8.16 -26.23 5.74
C LYS A 108 7.23 -27.24 6.43
N GLN A 109 6.21 -27.75 5.74
CA GLN A 109 5.67 -29.08 6.04
C GLN A 109 5.30 -29.81 4.74
N GLU A 110 6.30 -30.41 4.08
CA GLU A 110 6.35 -31.85 3.73
C GLU A 110 7.73 -32.24 3.20
#